data_AF-A0A8D8D564-F1
#
_entry.id   AF-A0A8D8D564-F1
#
_cell.length_a   1.000
_cell.length_b   1.000
_cell.length_c   1.000
_cell.angle_alpha   90.00
_cell.angle_beta   90.00
_cell.angle_gamma   90.00
#
_symmetry.space_group_name_H-M   'P 1'
#
loop_
_entity.id
_entity.type
_entity.pdbx_description
1 polymer ?
#
loop_
_entity_poly.entity_id
_entity_poly.type
_entity_poly.pdbx_seq_one_letter_code
_entity_poly.pdbx_strand_id
1 'polypeptide(L)'
;MNNVNSGKFSFKYSSFEAVSEDAKDFVRKLLVRDGTQRLTARQALQHKWLAETTTAQSTTELSITKTKLKRYVIKKRWTKAVNTIIALRRMGARIDFDLV
;
A
#
# COMPACT_ATOMS: atom_id res chain seq x y z
N MET A 1 7.58 -12.27 -9.67
CA MET A 1 7.27 -12.12 -8.23
C MET A 1 8.52 -12.08 -7.33
N ASN A 2 9.72 -11.88 -7.87
CA ASN A 2 10.97 -12.11 -7.11
C ASN A 2 11.17 -11.18 -5.90
N ASN A 3 10.65 -9.95 -5.94
CA ASN A 3 10.88 -8.98 -4.86
C ASN A 3 10.07 -9.31 -3.59
N VAL A 4 8.87 -9.87 -3.74
CA VAL A 4 8.02 -10.27 -2.61
C VAL A 4 8.62 -11.48 -1.91
N ASN A 5 9.06 -12.49 -2.67
CA ASN A 5 9.68 -13.70 -2.12
C ASN A 5 11.03 -13.42 -1.44
N SER A 6 11.77 -12.41 -1.92
CA SER A 6 13.05 -12.02 -1.33
C SER A 6 12.92 -11.03 -0.16
N GLY A 7 11.74 -10.46 0.09
CA GLY A 7 11.51 -9.49 1.17
C GLY A 7 12.31 -8.19 1.02
N LYS A 8 12.78 -7.86 -0.19
CA LYS A 8 13.65 -6.70 -0.44
C LYS A 8 12.81 -5.44 -0.73
N PHE A 9 12.93 -4.44 0.13
CA PHE A 9 12.40 -3.08 -0.07
C PHE A 9 13.35 -2.05 0.54
N SER A 10 13.25 -0.79 0.14
CA SER A 10 14.08 0.29 0.69
C SER A 10 13.31 1.61 0.79
N PHE A 11 13.69 2.44 1.76
CA PHE A 11 13.17 3.80 1.94
C PHE A 11 14.09 4.88 1.36
N LYS A 12 15.02 4.53 0.47
CA LYS A 12 16.02 5.46 -0.10
C LYS A 12 15.44 6.48 -1.10
N TYR A 13 14.12 6.59 -1.21
CA TYR A 13 13.48 7.53 -2.13
C TYR A 13 13.18 8.85 -1.41
N SER A 14 13.35 9.98 -2.09
CA SER A 14 13.07 11.32 -1.55
C SER A 14 11.66 11.48 -0.98
N SER A 15 10.70 10.68 -1.45
CA SER A 15 9.34 10.63 -0.90
C SER A 15 9.25 10.14 0.55
N PHE A 16 10.31 9.53 1.09
CA PHE A 16 10.41 9.07 2.48
C PHE A 16 11.28 9.97 3.36
N GLU A 17 11.87 11.05 2.83
CA GLU A 17 12.68 11.98 3.64
C GLU A 17 11.83 12.65 4.72
N ALA A 18 10.60 13.06 4.37
CA ALA A 18 9.65 13.67 5.31
C ALA A 18 8.95 12.67 6.26
N VAL A 19 9.22 11.36 6.13
CA VAL A 19 8.59 10.33 6.95
C VAL A 19 9.44 10.08 8.20
N SER A 20 8.82 10.04 9.37
CA SER A 20 9.53 9.78 10.64
C SER A 20 10.19 8.40 10.66
N GLU A 21 11.30 8.27 11.40
CA GLU A 21 11.96 6.97 11.54
C GLU A 21 11.10 5.94 12.26
N ASP A 22 10.27 6.33 13.23
CA ASP A 22 9.33 5.42 13.90
C ASP A 22 8.32 4.81 12.92
N ALA A 23 7.85 5.59 11.93
CA ALA A 23 6.97 5.10 10.87
C ALA A 23 7.70 4.10 9.98
N LYS A 24 8.94 4.39 9.59
CA LYS A 24 9.75 3.49 8.76
C LYS A 24 10.07 2.20 9.51
N ASP A 25 10.45 2.29 10.79
CA ASP A 25 10.72 1.14 11.66
C ASP A 25 9.48 0.24 11.82
N PHE A 26 8.31 0.86 12.04
CA PHE A 26 7.05 0.13 12.08
C PHE A 26 6.80 -0.69 10.81
N VAL A 27 6.97 -0.07 9.62
CA VAL A 27 6.82 -0.77 8.34
C VAL A 27 7.88 -1.87 8.17
N ARG A 28 9.13 -1.67 8.64
CA ARG A 28 10.18 -2.71 8.59
C ARG A 28 9.78 -3.96 9.36
N LYS A 29 9.22 -3.79 10.56
CA LYS A 29 8.79 -4.88 11.43
C LYS A 29 7.51 -5.60 10.95
N LEU A 30 6.76 -5.00 10.02
CA LEU A 30 5.60 -5.62 9.37
C LEU A 30 5.97 -6.36 8.07
N LEU A 31 6.86 -5.78 7.27
CA LEU A 31 7.27 -6.34 5.98
C LEU A 31 8.44 -7.33 6.11
N VAL A 32 8.34 -8.24 7.08
CA VAL A 32 9.30 -9.32 7.32
C VAL A 32 8.88 -10.59 6.56
N ARG A 33 9.85 -11.22 5.87
CA ARG A 33 9.64 -12.47 5.12
C ARG A 33 9.22 -13.62 6.04
N ASP A 34 9.93 -13.79 7.15
CA ASP A 34 9.59 -14.75 8.18
C ASP A 34 8.38 -14.25 8.99
N GLY A 35 7.30 -15.03 8.96
CA GLY A 35 6.06 -14.69 9.67
C GLY A 35 6.18 -14.77 11.18
N THR A 36 7.13 -15.57 11.71
CA THR A 36 7.34 -15.72 13.16
C THR A 36 8.02 -14.49 13.77
N GLN A 37 8.83 -13.79 12.96
CA GLN A 37 9.51 -12.55 13.32
C GLN A 37 8.66 -11.30 13.06
N ARG A 38 7.53 -11.45 12.34
CA ARG A 38 6.62 -10.34 12.04
C ARG A 38 5.86 -9.94 13.29
N LEU A 39 5.69 -8.64 13.49
CA LEU A 39 4.82 -8.14 14.55
C LEU A 39 3.41 -8.72 14.43
N THR A 40 2.91 -9.24 15.55
CA THR A 40 1.49 -9.56 15.70
C THR A 40 0.66 -8.29 15.76
N ALA A 41 -0.65 -8.37 15.48
CA ALA A 41 -1.53 -7.21 15.56
C ALA A 41 -1.51 -6.53 16.93
N ARG A 42 -1.45 -7.29 18.03
CA ARG A 42 -1.37 -6.75 19.40
C ARG A 42 -0.06 -5.98 19.63
N GLN A 43 1.07 -6.54 19.19
CA GLN A 43 2.37 -5.86 19.30
C GLN A 43 2.45 -4.64 18.38
N ALA A 44 1.85 -4.71 17.19
CA ALA A 44 1.80 -3.59 16.25
C ALA A 44 1.04 -2.38 16.84
N LEU A 45 -0.09 -2.61 17.51
CA LEU A 45 -0.85 -1.56 18.19
C LEU A 45 -0.07 -0.89 19.33
N GLN A 46 0.84 -1.61 19.98
CA GLN A 46 1.70 -1.09 21.05
C GLN A 46 2.95 -0.38 20.53
N HIS A 47 3.19 -0.37 19.22
CA HIS A 47 4.36 0.29 18.65
C HIS A 47 4.27 1.80 18.83
N LYS A 48 5.38 2.44 19.20
CA LYS A 48 5.49 3.89 19.47
C LYS A 48 4.78 4.75 18.42
N TRP A 49 5.02 4.46 17.15
CA TRP A 49 4.37 5.16 16.02
C TRP A 49 2.83 5.21 16.10
N LEU A 50 2.16 4.13 16.53
CA LEU A 50 0.70 4.10 16.68
C LEU A 50 0.24 4.52 18.08
N ALA A 51 0.98 4.12 19.13
CA ALA A 51 0.64 4.40 20.52
C ALA A 51 0.73 5.91 20.85
N GLU A 52 1.76 6.59 20.34
CA GLU A 52 1.99 8.03 20.59
C GLU A 52 1.00 8.90 19.80
N THR A 53 0.56 8.46 18.61
CA THR A 53 -0.47 9.13 17.79
C THR A 53 -1.82 9.28 18.53
N THR A 54 -2.10 8.43 19.52
CA THR A 54 -3.35 8.50 20.31
C THR A 54 -3.30 9.59 21.39
N THR A 55 -2.11 10.04 21.80
CA THR A 55 -1.93 10.78 23.05
C THR A 55 -1.44 12.21 22.85
N ALA A 56 -0.72 12.50 21.77
CA ALA A 56 -0.23 13.86 21.51
C ALA A 56 -0.06 14.15 20.01
N GLN A 57 -0.76 15.19 19.58
CA GLN A 57 -0.29 16.20 18.63
C GLN A 57 -0.33 15.95 17.11
N SER A 58 -0.86 16.99 16.46
CA SER A 58 -0.29 17.60 15.26
C SER A 58 -0.14 16.68 14.07
N THR A 59 -1.21 16.58 13.28
CA THR A 59 -1.09 16.42 11.83
C THR A 59 -0.29 17.61 11.29
N THR A 60 1.04 17.57 11.40
CA THR A 60 1.87 18.28 10.45
C THR A 60 1.42 17.73 9.11
N GLU A 61 0.76 18.57 8.30
CA GLU A 61 0.43 18.20 6.94
C GLU A 61 1.75 17.90 6.26
N LEU A 62 2.13 16.62 6.27
CA LEU A 62 3.20 16.14 5.45
C LEU A 62 2.74 16.47 4.04
N SER A 63 3.41 17.44 3.41
CA SER A 63 3.24 17.85 2.00
C SER A 63 3.69 16.70 1.07
N ILE A 64 3.32 15.47 1.41
CA ILE A 64 3.49 14.30 0.57
C ILE A 64 2.45 14.43 -0.53
N THR A 65 2.95 14.70 -1.73
CA THR A 65 2.14 14.87 -2.91
C THR A 65 1.24 13.64 -3.13
N LYS A 66 -0.08 13.80 -2.90
CA LYS A 66 -1.10 12.74 -3.09
C LYS A 66 -1.22 12.28 -4.55
N THR A 67 -0.55 12.92 -5.50
CA THR A 67 -0.55 12.60 -6.94
C THR A 67 -0.13 11.15 -7.22
N LYS A 68 0.88 10.62 -6.51
CA LYS A 68 1.29 9.21 -6.66
C LYS A 68 0.17 8.25 -6.25
N LEU A 69 -0.52 8.55 -5.14
CA LEU A 69 -1.66 7.77 -4.66
C LEU A 69 -2.85 7.86 -5.62
N LYS A 70 -3.21 9.06 -6.09
CA LYS A 70 -4.29 9.27 -7.08
C LYS A 70 -4.04 8.45 -8.35
N ARG A 71 -2.82 8.54 -8.91
CA ARG A 71 -2.42 7.77 -10.11
C ARG A 71 -2.51 6.26 -9.85
N TYR A 72 -2.06 5.79 -8.68
CA TYR A 72 -2.16 4.39 -8.29
C TYR A 72 -3.62 3.91 -8.21
N VAL A 73 -4.50 4.69 -7.58
CA VAL A 73 -5.94 4.37 -7.46
C VAL A 73 -6.58 4.28 -8.84
N ILE A 74 -6.34 5.27 -9.71
CA ILE A 74 -6.85 5.29 -11.08
C ILE A 74 -6.38 4.04 -11.85
N LYS A 75 -5.08 3.75 -11.82
CA LYS A 75 -4.52 2.55 -12.47
C LYS A 75 -5.19 1.26 -11.98
N LYS A 76 -5.37 1.12 -10.65
CA LYS A 76 -6.03 -0.06 -10.07
C LYS A 76 -7.50 -0.18 -10.47
N ARG A 77 -8.24 0.93 -10.56
CA ARG A 77 -9.63 0.94 -11.04
C ARG A 77 -9.71 0.47 -12.50
N TRP A 78 -8.83 0.96 -13.37
CA TRP A 78 -8.75 0.50 -14.76
C TRP A 78 -8.42 -0.99 -14.87
N THR A 79 -7.45 -1.49 -14.12
CA THR A 79 -7.14 -2.93 -14.10
C THR A 79 -8.34 -3.77 -13.67
N LYS A 80 -9.12 -3.31 -12.67
CA LYS A 80 -10.36 -4.01 -12.27
C LYS A 80 -11.40 -4.02 -13.40
N ALA A 81 -11.66 -2.88 -14.03
CA ALA A 81 -12.62 -2.79 -15.14
C ALA A 81 -12.26 -3.75 -16.28
N VAL A 82 -10.99 -3.75 -16.70
CA VAL A 82 -10.49 -4.67 -17.74
C VAL A 82 -10.63 -6.14 -17.31
N ASN A 83 -10.25 -6.48 -16.07
CA ASN A 83 -10.40 -7.84 -15.56
C ASN A 83 -11.87 -8.29 -15.52
N THR A 84 -12.81 -7.39 -15.19
CA THR A 84 -14.25 -7.67 -15.24
C THR A 84 -14.71 -7.97 -16.66
N ILE A 85 -14.29 -7.17 -17.65
CA ILE A 85 -14.61 -7.41 -19.07
C ILE A 85 -14.07 -8.77 -19.53
N ILE A 86 -12.82 -9.09 -19.18
CA ILE A 86 -12.21 -10.40 -19.49
C ILE A 86 -12.99 -11.53 -18.84
N ALA A 87 -13.41 -11.37 -17.57
CA ALA A 87 -14.21 -12.38 -16.87
C ALA A 87 -15.59 -12.57 -17.52
N LEU A 88 -16.29 -11.50 -17.87
CA LEU A 88 -17.57 -11.55 -18.58
C LEU A 88 -17.44 -12.29 -19.91
N ARG A 89 -16.41 -11.98 -20.70
CA ARG A 89 -16.12 -12.71 -21.95
C ARG A 89 -15.86 -14.20 -21.69
N ARG A 90 -15.09 -14.54 -20.64
CA ARG A 90 -14.83 -15.95 -20.26
C ARG A 90 -16.10 -16.67 -19.82
N MET A 91 -17.08 -15.96 -19.26
CA MET A 91 -18.38 -16.50 -18.86
C MET A 91 -19.38 -16.57 -20.02
N GLY A 92 -18.97 -16.23 -21.26
CA GLY A 92 -19.82 -16.32 -22.44
C GLY A 92 -20.72 -15.11 -22.67
N ALA A 93 -20.54 -14.01 -21.93
CA ALA A 93 -21.21 -12.76 -22.25
C ALA A 93 -20.69 -12.22 -23.59
N ARG A 94 -21.61 -11.97 -24.53
CA ARG A 94 -21.31 -11.24 -25.77
C ARG A 94 -21.36 -9.76 -25.47
N ILE A 95 -20.21 -9.10 -25.57
CA ILE A 95 -20.11 -7.66 -25.42
C ILE A 95 -20.05 -7.11 -26.84
N ASP A 96 -21.21 -6.75 -27.37
CA ASP A 96 -21.32 -6.07 -28.65
C ASP A 96 -20.94 -4.61 -28.43
N PHE A 97 -19.86 -4.16 -29.07
CA PHE A 97 -19.37 -2.79 -28.99
C PHE A 97 -19.96 -1.90 -30.10
N ASP A 98 -21.19 -2.17 -30.53
CA ASP A 98 -21.88 -1.43 -31.61
C ASP A 98 -22.54 -0.14 -31.11
N LEU A 99 -21.82 0.61 -30.27
CA LEU A 99 -22.18 1.97 -29.87
C LEU A 99 -20.92 2.85 -29.95
N VAL A 100 -20.38 2.94 -31.16
CA VAL A 100 -19.64 4.10 -31.68
C VAL A 100 -20.15 4.38 -33.09
#